data_AF-A0A9D0VIQ5-F1
#
_entry.id   AF-A0A9D0VIQ5-F1
#
_cell.length_a   1.000
_cell.length_b   1.000
_cell.length_c   1.000
_cell.angle_alpha   90.00
_cell.angle_beta   90.00
_cell.angle_gamma   90.00
#
_symmetry.space_group_name_H-M   'P 1'
#
loop_
_entity.id
_entity.type
_entity.pdbx_description
1 polymer ?
#
loop_
_entity_poly.entity_id
_entity_poly.type
_entity_poly.pdbx_seq_one_letter_code
_entity_poly.pdbx_strand_id
1 'polypeptide(L)'
;MRSSRALLIALAWLSGCQTDPVGTEGDALLLAALPLTGKFAPKGELHENAVRMGLQDLISAGIEEAYGGKIQALEVNSGDGKDVVEQAIRDIIEGPDGEKILGIISSTGDAHEGSARVAVEAGVPSFETSSGSGDDEFLDHSLYTEEQLSYLMSARALCNYEAVYTAQFIQSKHPNARVALLRGDQVHDKMHTAVIRSTLEANGFQGTIIESNDPALSEELDPGNRQDFELSYDALNAGGIEDELRTILADHQPDLVFFHLRGDGPNLRALQDLDRAAFDGTIATCGMARSSALIDPNENGLISSYLVGRDASLATSRFHFMMRGATPSARLDAFKAEYKGRFGLDADTFTPAVYDATVLWGLGVLAARSKDRADVLQGIITSSQGGEALSRDEMSSLIQRISAGEDVDYDGVFGAMDIREDRTVPGYYYVERVIEDGAGAYTYEKLDDPAPVAF
;
A
#
# COMPACT_ATOMS: atom_id res chain seq x y z
N MET A 1 27.04 19.52 -8.44
CA MET A 1 27.92 18.94 -9.48
C MET A 1 27.65 17.43 -9.49
N ARG A 2 26.78 16.96 -10.39
CA ARG A 2 26.43 15.53 -10.50
C ARG A 2 27.52 14.82 -11.30
N SER A 3 28.14 13.79 -10.71
CA SER A 3 29.19 13.02 -11.35
C SER A 3 28.61 12.05 -12.37
N SER A 4 29.02 12.17 -13.62
CA SER A 4 28.81 11.17 -14.66
C SER A 4 29.53 9.88 -14.27
N ARG A 5 28.79 8.79 -14.01
CA ARG A 5 29.36 7.44 -13.89
C ARG A 5 29.18 6.72 -15.22
N ALA A 6 30.31 6.42 -15.85
CA ALA A 6 30.41 5.68 -17.09
C ALA A 6 30.07 4.21 -16.86
N LEU A 7 29.21 3.67 -17.73
CA LEU A 7 28.81 2.28 -17.79
C LEU A 7 29.94 1.44 -18.41
N LEU A 8 30.42 0.43 -17.69
CA LEU A 8 31.41 -0.54 -18.16
C LEU A 8 30.66 -1.83 -18.52
N ILE A 9 30.52 -2.11 -19.82
CA ILE A 9 29.94 -3.35 -20.34
C ILE A 9 31.07 -4.38 -20.50
N ALA A 10 30.94 -5.52 -19.83
CA ALA A 10 31.78 -6.69 -20.06
C ALA A 10 30.96 -7.76 -20.79
N LEU A 11 31.32 -8.06 -22.04
CA LEU A 11 30.80 -9.22 -22.78
C LEU A 11 31.52 -10.49 -22.32
N ALA A 12 30.75 -11.52 -21.98
CA ALA A 12 31.23 -12.90 -21.93
C ALA A 12 30.35 -13.76 -22.84
N TRP A 13 30.99 -14.40 -23.83
CA TRP A 13 30.39 -15.37 -24.74
C TRP A 13 30.46 -16.77 -24.12
N LEU A 14 29.33 -17.48 -24.05
CA LEU A 14 29.32 -18.94 -23.94
C LEU A 14 28.21 -19.52 -24.84
N SER A 15 28.65 -20.42 -25.72
CA SER A 15 27.85 -21.16 -26.69
C SER A 15 27.31 -22.46 -26.09
N GLY A 16 25.99 -22.67 -26.12
CA GLY A 16 25.32 -23.93 -25.81
C GLY A 16 23.93 -23.98 -26.44
N CYS A 17 23.63 -25.08 -27.13
CA CYS A 17 22.40 -25.47 -27.85
C CYS A 17 21.21 -24.47 -27.86
N GLN A 18 21.01 -23.83 -29.02
CA GLN A 18 19.82 -23.03 -29.34
C GLN A 18 18.58 -23.93 -29.46
N THR A 19 17.67 -23.82 -28.50
CA THR A 19 16.24 -23.84 -28.80
C THR A 19 15.93 -22.53 -29.53
N ASP A 20 15.24 -22.60 -30.67
CA ASP A 20 14.88 -21.39 -31.43
C ASP A 20 14.15 -20.38 -30.51
N PRO A 21 14.62 -19.13 -30.39
CA PRO A 21 13.94 -18.12 -29.58
C PRO A 21 12.54 -17.89 -30.15
N VAL A 22 11.54 -17.97 -29.28
CA VAL A 22 10.15 -17.73 -29.65
C VAL A 22 9.97 -16.23 -29.89
N GLY A 23 10.20 -15.79 -31.12
CA GLY A 23 9.35 -14.85 -31.86
C GLY A 23 9.02 -13.44 -31.31
N THR A 24 9.68 -12.90 -30.28
CA THR A 24 9.43 -11.52 -29.80
C THR A 24 10.60 -10.58 -30.08
N GLU A 25 10.81 -10.21 -31.35
CA GLU A 25 11.79 -9.16 -31.66
C GLU A 25 11.32 -7.80 -31.08
N GLY A 26 11.90 -7.39 -29.95
CA GLY A 26 11.91 -6.01 -29.47
C GLY A 26 11.79 -5.84 -27.96
N ASP A 27 12.06 -4.62 -27.50
CA ASP A 27 12.12 -4.28 -26.08
C ASP A 27 10.73 -4.26 -25.42
N ALA A 28 10.69 -4.65 -24.15
CA ALA A 28 9.54 -4.51 -23.25
C ALA A 28 9.82 -3.42 -22.21
N LEU A 29 8.88 -2.49 -22.06
CA LEU A 29 8.99 -1.32 -21.21
C LEU A 29 7.94 -1.31 -20.12
N LEU A 30 8.39 -1.03 -18.90
CA LEU A 30 7.57 -0.77 -17.72
C LEU A 30 7.54 0.74 -17.44
N LEU A 31 6.37 1.33 -17.25
CA LEU A 31 6.29 2.69 -16.70
C LEU A 31 6.28 2.65 -15.18
N ALA A 32 7.22 3.34 -14.54
CA ALA A 32 7.27 3.49 -13.08
C ALA A 32 6.82 4.91 -12.70
N ALA A 33 5.55 5.07 -12.35
CA ALA A 33 4.98 6.33 -11.86
C ALA A 33 5.30 6.50 -10.36
N LEU A 34 6.34 7.28 -10.08
CA LEU A 34 6.96 7.40 -8.74
C LEU A 34 7.02 8.88 -8.30
N PRO A 35 6.87 9.18 -7.01
CA PRO A 35 6.91 10.56 -6.53
C PRO A 35 8.36 11.03 -6.43
N LEU A 36 8.96 11.46 -7.55
CA LEU A 36 10.39 11.83 -7.62
C LEU A 36 10.68 13.26 -7.14
N THR A 37 9.63 14.01 -6.79
CA THR A 37 9.68 15.42 -6.37
C THR A 37 8.71 15.68 -5.22
N GLY A 38 8.79 16.87 -4.63
CA GLY A 38 7.91 17.29 -3.54
C GLY A 38 8.17 16.55 -2.21
N LYS A 39 7.17 16.56 -1.32
CA LYS A 39 7.27 15.98 0.03
C LYS A 39 7.46 14.47 0.05
N PHE A 40 7.10 13.78 -1.03
CA PHE A 40 7.21 12.33 -1.16
C PHE A 40 8.46 11.88 -1.95
N ALA A 41 9.33 12.81 -2.36
CA ALA A 41 10.60 12.49 -3.06
C ALA A 41 11.45 11.41 -2.37
N PRO A 42 11.62 11.41 -1.03
CA PRO A 42 12.37 10.35 -0.35
C PRO A 42 11.74 8.96 -0.53
N LYS A 43 10.41 8.86 -0.55
CA LYS A 43 9.69 7.61 -0.83
C LYS A 43 9.86 7.19 -2.28
N GLY A 44 9.84 8.14 -3.21
CA GLY A 44 10.10 7.89 -4.64
C GLY A 44 11.47 7.29 -4.88
N GLU A 45 12.52 7.80 -4.22
CA GLU A 45 13.87 7.23 -4.29
C GLU A 45 13.91 5.76 -3.80
N LEU A 46 13.21 5.46 -2.70
CA LEU A 46 13.16 4.09 -2.21
C LEU A 46 12.52 3.13 -3.22
N HIS A 47 11.46 3.58 -3.88
CA HIS A 47 10.71 2.77 -4.82
C HIS A 47 11.40 2.67 -6.19
N GLU A 48 12.07 3.72 -6.64
CA GLU A 48 12.94 3.67 -7.84
C GLU A 48 14.03 2.60 -7.65
N ASN A 49 14.66 2.59 -6.48
CA ASN A 49 15.67 1.59 -6.12
C ASN A 49 15.08 0.17 -6.11
N ALA A 50 13.83 -0.01 -5.69
CA ALA A 50 13.14 -1.31 -5.70
C ALA A 50 12.85 -1.79 -7.13
N VAL A 51 12.35 -0.92 -8.02
CA VAL A 51 12.17 -1.23 -9.44
C VAL A 51 13.50 -1.64 -10.06
N ARG A 52 14.56 -0.86 -9.80
CA ARG A 52 15.91 -1.16 -10.31
C ARG A 52 16.43 -2.50 -9.79
N MET A 53 16.19 -2.82 -8.52
CA MET A 53 16.59 -4.11 -7.93
C MET A 53 15.85 -5.28 -8.57
N GLY A 54 14.53 -5.16 -8.78
CA GLY A 54 13.71 -6.18 -9.44
C GLY A 54 14.18 -6.45 -10.87
N LEU A 55 14.37 -5.40 -11.67
CA LEU A 55 14.92 -5.52 -13.03
C LEU A 55 16.31 -6.16 -13.05
N GLN A 56 17.21 -5.74 -12.16
CA GLN A 56 18.56 -6.29 -12.09
C GLN A 56 18.56 -7.78 -11.77
N ASP A 57 17.70 -8.22 -10.85
CA ASP A 57 17.61 -9.62 -10.46
C ASP A 57 17.01 -10.47 -11.61
N LEU A 58 15.97 -9.99 -12.29
CA LEU A 58 15.42 -10.63 -13.50
C LEU A 58 16.46 -10.76 -14.61
N ILE A 59 17.17 -9.68 -14.93
CA ILE A 59 18.22 -9.66 -15.97
C ILE A 59 19.37 -10.61 -15.58
N SER A 60 19.83 -10.55 -14.33
CA SER A 60 20.90 -11.43 -13.85
C SER A 60 20.51 -12.91 -13.87
N ALA A 61 19.21 -13.20 -13.79
CA ALA A 61 18.67 -14.55 -13.84
C ALA A 61 18.42 -15.07 -15.28
N GLY A 62 18.63 -14.22 -16.30
CA GLY A 62 18.60 -14.59 -17.72
C GLY A 62 17.30 -14.27 -18.46
N ILE A 63 16.50 -13.30 -17.97
CA ILE A 63 15.19 -13.03 -18.57
C ILE A 63 15.30 -12.49 -20.02
N GLU A 64 16.32 -11.69 -20.33
CA GLU A 64 16.44 -11.07 -21.67
C GLU A 64 16.81 -12.12 -22.73
N GLU A 65 17.64 -13.10 -22.36
CA GLU A 65 17.95 -14.25 -23.21
C GLU A 65 16.72 -15.14 -23.44
N ALA A 66 15.93 -15.35 -22.38
CA ALA A 66 14.72 -16.15 -22.43
C ALA A 66 13.60 -15.48 -23.25
N TYR A 67 13.42 -14.16 -23.08
CA TYR A 67 12.43 -13.35 -23.79
C TYR A 67 12.86 -12.99 -25.21
N GLY A 68 14.17 -12.90 -25.50
CA GLY A 68 14.67 -12.50 -26.81
C GLY A 68 14.66 -10.98 -27.07
N GLY A 69 14.60 -10.17 -26.01
CA GLY A 69 14.52 -8.70 -26.07
C GLY A 69 14.95 -8.07 -24.75
N LYS A 70 15.10 -6.73 -24.73
CA LYS A 70 15.46 -6.04 -23.49
C LYS A 70 14.25 -5.79 -22.61
N ILE A 71 14.47 -5.80 -21.29
CA ILE A 71 13.47 -5.42 -20.30
C ILE A 71 13.95 -4.16 -19.56
N GLN A 72 13.19 -3.08 -19.62
CA GLN A 72 13.58 -1.78 -19.05
C GLN A 72 12.40 -1.09 -18.36
N ALA A 73 12.70 -0.14 -17.47
CA ALA A 73 11.71 0.78 -16.92
C ALA A 73 11.96 2.22 -17.39
N LEU A 74 10.87 2.96 -17.59
CA LEU A 74 10.85 4.40 -17.79
C LEU A 74 10.18 5.05 -16.57
N GLU A 75 10.86 5.99 -15.96
CA GLU A 75 10.35 6.71 -14.79
C GLU A 75 9.39 7.84 -15.22
N VAL A 76 8.29 7.96 -14.50
CA VAL A 76 7.34 9.06 -14.61
C VAL A 76 7.21 9.72 -13.23
N ASN A 77 7.49 11.03 -13.14
CA ASN A 77 7.36 11.75 -11.87
C ASN A 77 5.89 12.00 -11.52
N SER A 78 5.45 11.51 -10.37
CA SER A 78 4.11 11.75 -9.83
C SER A 78 4.00 12.85 -8.78
N GLY A 79 5.12 13.43 -8.36
CA GLY A 79 5.16 14.47 -7.32
C GLY A 79 4.49 15.80 -7.71
N ASP A 80 4.07 15.93 -8.98
CA ASP A 80 3.39 17.10 -9.54
C ASP A 80 1.86 16.92 -9.64
N GLY A 81 1.31 15.81 -9.11
CA GLY A 81 -0.12 15.53 -9.02
C GLY A 81 -0.67 14.64 -10.14
N LYS A 82 -1.87 14.10 -9.91
CA LYS A 82 -2.50 13.09 -10.76
C LYS A 82 -2.67 13.47 -12.24
N ASP A 83 -3.02 14.73 -12.53
CA ASP A 83 -3.30 15.17 -13.90
C ASP A 83 -2.00 15.25 -14.72
N VAL A 84 -0.88 15.59 -14.06
CA VAL A 84 0.45 15.60 -14.67
C VAL A 84 0.90 14.17 -14.98
N VAL A 85 0.65 13.23 -14.06
CA VAL A 85 0.93 11.81 -14.27
C VAL A 85 0.14 11.25 -15.44
N GLU A 86 -1.17 11.50 -15.47
CA GLU A 86 -2.05 11.05 -16.53
C GLU A 86 -1.55 11.52 -17.90
N GLN A 87 -1.29 12.82 -18.04
CA GLN A 87 -0.82 13.39 -19.30
C GLN A 87 0.53 12.80 -19.71
N ALA A 88 1.47 12.68 -18.78
CA ALA A 88 2.80 12.12 -19.08
C ALA A 88 2.72 10.66 -19.54
N ILE A 89 1.90 9.83 -18.87
CA ILE A 89 1.71 8.42 -19.26
C ILE A 89 1.01 8.34 -20.62
N ARG A 90 -0.01 9.16 -20.86
CA ARG A 90 -0.73 9.21 -22.14
C ARG A 90 0.19 9.60 -23.29
N ASP A 91 1.03 10.63 -23.12
CA ASP A 91 2.01 11.06 -24.13
C ASP A 91 3.01 9.95 -24.49
N ILE A 92 3.42 9.14 -23.51
CA ILE A 92 4.32 8.00 -23.74
C ILE A 92 3.60 6.87 -24.47
N ILE A 93 2.39 6.52 -24.04
CA ILE A 93 1.60 5.42 -24.62
C ILE A 93 1.12 5.74 -26.05
N GLU A 94 0.80 6.98 -26.35
CA GLU A 94 0.40 7.44 -27.70
C GLU A 94 1.62 7.74 -28.58
N GLY A 95 2.82 7.72 -28.00
CA GLY A 95 4.09 7.97 -28.67
C GLY A 95 4.62 6.78 -29.48
N PRO A 96 5.78 6.96 -30.14
CA PRO A 96 6.36 5.95 -31.05
C PRO A 96 6.78 4.64 -30.37
N ASP A 97 6.97 4.65 -29.05
CA ASP A 97 7.32 3.47 -28.26
C ASP A 97 6.12 2.91 -27.47
N GLY A 98 4.91 3.43 -27.71
CA GLY A 98 3.70 3.08 -26.97
C GLY A 98 3.39 1.58 -26.95
N GLU A 99 3.57 0.91 -28.09
CA GLU A 99 3.42 -0.54 -28.25
C GLU A 99 4.39 -1.38 -27.41
N LYS A 100 5.48 -0.79 -26.93
CA LYS A 100 6.46 -1.45 -26.04
C LYS A 100 6.10 -1.28 -24.58
N ILE A 101 5.16 -0.40 -24.24
CA ILE A 101 4.67 -0.24 -22.87
C ILE A 101 3.76 -1.42 -22.54
N LEU A 102 4.28 -2.35 -21.74
CA LEU A 102 3.61 -3.60 -21.36
C LEU A 102 3.25 -3.66 -19.88
N GLY A 103 3.51 -2.60 -19.11
CA GLY A 103 3.13 -2.54 -17.71
C GLY A 103 3.26 -1.14 -17.14
N ILE A 104 2.55 -0.90 -16.04
CA ILE A 104 2.67 0.28 -15.21
C ILE A 104 2.82 -0.16 -13.75
N ILE A 105 3.70 0.49 -13.01
CA ILE A 105 3.75 0.44 -11.56
C ILE A 105 3.55 1.85 -11.04
N SER A 106 2.61 2.01 -10.11
CA SER A 106 2.28 3.30 -9.53
C SER A 106 2.50 3.28 -8.03
N SER A 107 3.18 4.33 -7.56
CA SER A 107 3.42 4.55 -6.15
C SER A 107 2.86 5.89 -5.70
N THR A 108 2.02 5.85 -4.65
CA THR A 108 1.19 6.93 -4.08
C THR A 108 -0.18 7.05 -4.74
N GLY A 109 -1.12 7.69 -4.02
CA GLY A 109 -2.47 7.95 -4.53
C GLY A 109 -2.45 8.74 -5.84
N ASP A 110 -1.69 9.83 -5.91
CA ASP A 110 -1.63 10.67 -7.11
C ASP A 110 -1.06 9.92 -8.32
N ALA A 111 -0.04 9.08 -8.12
CA ALA A 111 0.48 8.23 -9.18
C ALA A 111 -0.56 7.23 -9.66
N HIS A 112 -1.24 6.56 -8.73
CA HIS A 112 -2.23 5.57 -9.08
C HIS A 112 -3.43 6.20 -9.78
N GLU A 113 -4.00 7.27 -9.23
CA GLU A 113 -5.14 7.98 -9.82
C GLU A 113 -4.84 8.50 -11.23
N GLY A 114 -3.66 9.08 -11.45
CA GLY A 114 -3.24 9.52 -12.78
C GLY A 114 -3.02 8.36 -13.76
N SER A 115 -2.48 7.24 -13.28
CA SER A 115 -2.16 6.08 -14.12
C SER A 115 -3.32 5.15 -14.42
N ALA A 116 -4.25 4.95 -13.47
CA ALA A 116 -5.24 3.88 -13.49
C ALA A 116 -6.20 4.05 -14.66
N ARG A 117 -6.68 5.27 -14.87
CA ARG A 117 -7.52 5.59 -16.04
C ARG A 117 -6.82 5.29 -17.36
N VAL A 118 -5.56 5.70 -17.51
CA VAL A 118 -4.82 5.45 -18.75
C VAL A 118 -4.56 3.95 -18.95
N ALA A 119 -4.23 3.24 -17.87
CA ALA A 119 -4.06 1.78 -17.88
C ALA A 119 -5.32 1.07 -18.41
N VAL A 120 -6.49 1.42 -17.88
CA VAL A 120 -7.78 0.84 -18.25
C VAL A 120 -8.17 1.20 -19.69
N GLU A 121 -7.98 2.45 -20.11
CA GLU A 121 -8.30 2.91 -21.47
C GLU A 121 -7.38 2.31 -22.54
N ALA A 122 -6.10 2.14 -22.22
CA ALA A 122 -5.09 1.62 -23.14
C ALA A 122 -4.88 0.10 -23.00
N GLY A 123 -5.57 -0.56 -22.05
CA GLY A 123 -5.39 -1.96 -21.73
C GLY A 123 -3.95 -2.29 -21.34
N VAL A 124 -3.31 -1.49 -20.48
CA VAL A 124 -1.97 -1.76 -19.95
C VAL A 124 -2.09 -2.33 -18.53
N PRO A 125 -1.51 -3.50 -18.23
CA PRO A 125 -1.51 -4.03 -16.87
C PRO A 125 -0.84 -3.03 -15.91
N SER A 126 -1.48 -2.75 -14.78
CA SER A 126 -1.03 -1.73 -13.85
C SER A 126 -1.08 -2.23 -12.41
N PHE A 127 0.02 -2.08 -11.70
CA PHE A 127 0.12 -2.41 -10.27
C PHE A 127 0.10 -1.14 -9.43
N GLU A 128 -0.83 -1.08 -8.49
CA GLU A 128 -0.75 -0.17 -7.34
C GLU A 128 0.09 -0.82 -6.22
N THR A 129 1.06 -0.07 -5.70
CA THR A 129 2.05 -0.63 -4.76
C THR A 129 2.08 0.01 -3.38
N SER A 130 1.42 1.16 -3.12
CA SER A 130 1.70 1.92 -1.88
C SER A 130 0.66 2.90 -1.34
N SER A 131 -0.43 3.21 -2.04
CA SER A 131 -1.42 4.23 -1.63
C SER A 131 -2.27 3.80 -0.43
N GLY A 132 -2.49 2.50 -0.24
CA GLY A 132 -3.47 1.96 0.71
C GLY A 132 -4.84 1.69 0.09
N SER A 133 -5.28 2.61 -0.75
CA SER A 133 -6.61 2.65 -1.33
C SER A 133 -6.90 1.55 -2.36
N GLY A 134 -8.19 1.20 -2.49
CA GLY A 134 -8.69 0.48 -3.65
C GLY A 134 -8.68 1.36 -4.91
N ASP A 135 -8.78 0.76 -6.09
CA ASP A 135 -8.86 1.50 -7.35
C ASP A 135 -10.21 2.22 -7.53
N ASP A 136 -11.26 1.71 -6.90
CA ASP A 136 -12.59 2.30 -6.81
C ASP A 136 -12.62 3.65 -6.09
N GLU A 137 -11.59 3.95 -5.29
CA GLU A 137 -11.44 5.26 -4.65
C GLU A 137 -10.92 6.34 -5.61
N PHE A 138 -10.31 5.94 -6.73
CA PHE A 138 -9.69 6.84 -7.71
C PHE A 138 -10.40 6.84 -9.06
N LEU A 139 -11.13 5.76 -9.35
CA LEU A 139 -11.77 5.52 -10.62
C LEU A 139 -13.26 5.20 -10.43
N ASP A 140 -14.12 5.91 -11.16
CA ASP A 140 -15.54 5.54 -11.23
C ASP A 140 -15.70 4.27 -12.07
N HIS A 141 -15.80 3.12 -11.40
CA HIS A 141 -15.96 1.81 -12.03
C HIS A 141 -17.19 1.72 -12.94
N SER A 142 -18.22 2.56 -12.75
CA SER A 142 -19.42 2.53 -13.60
C SER A 142 -19.15 2.96 -15.05
N LEU A 143 -17.98 3.58 -15.31
CA LEU A 143 -17.54 4.00 -16.62
C LEU A 143 -16.80 2.90 -17.40
N TYR A 144 -16.51 1.75 -16.77
CA TYR A 144 -15.64 0.72 -17.32
C TYR A 144 -16.27 -0.68 -17.22
N THR A 145 -15.88 -1.59 -18.10
CA THR A 145 -16.28 -3.00 -17.99
C THR A 145 -15.35 -3.74 -17.02
N GLU A 146 -15.80 -4.89 -16.49
CA GLU A 146 -14.95 -5.78 -15.68
C GLU A 146 -13.67 -6.20 -16.42
N GLU A 147 -13.74 -6.41 -17.74
CA GLU A 147 -12.57 -6.71 -18.56
C GLU A 147 -11.58 -5.55 -18.57
N GLN A 148 -12.04 -4.31 -18.70
CA GLN A 148 -11.17 -3.14 -18.65
C GLN A 148 -10.59 -2.94 -17.24
N LEU A 149 -11.40 -3.15 -16.20
CA LEU A 149 -10.98 -3.08 -14.80
C LEU A 149 -9.97 -4.17 -14.44
N SER A 150 -9.98 -5.33 -15.12
CA SER A 150 -9.02 -6.42 -14.87
C SER A 150 -7.55 -6.05 -15.10
N TYR A 151 -7.28 -4.95 -15.81
CA TYR A 151 -5.93 -4.42 -15.99
C TYR A 151 -5.38 -3.69 -14.76
N LEU A 152 -6.20 -3.37 -13.77
CA LEU A 152 -5.77 -2.79 -12.51
C LEU A 152 -5.57 -3.90 -11.48
N MET A 153 -4.40 -3.92 -10.85
CA MET A 153 -4.05 -4.88 -9.81
C MET A 153 -3.38 -4.15 -8.64
N SER A 154 -3.42 -4.74 -7.45
CA SER A 154 -2.59 -4.28 -6.32
C SER A 154 -1.55 -5.32 -5.94
N ALA A 155 -0.32 -4.89 -5.70
CA ALA A 155 0.78 -5.72 -5.22
C ALA A 155 1.01 -5.60 -3.70
N ARG A 156 0.03 -5.07 -2.96
CA ARG A 156 0.13 -4.82 -1.52
C ARG A 156 -1.18 -5.09 -0.79
N ALA A 157 -1.08 -5.12 0.53
CA ALA A 157 -2.22 -5.09 1.44
C ALA A 157 -3.09 -3.83 1.24
N LEU A 158 -4.41 -4.01 1.08
CA LEU A 158 -5.41 -2.93 0.96
C LEU A 158 -5.95 -2.41 2.30
N CYS A 159 -6.39 -1.15 2.29
CA CYS A 159 -6.99 -0.45 3.42
C CYS A 159 -8.37 -0.99 3.83
N ASN A 160 -9.19 -1.48 2.90
CA ASN A 160 -10.50 -2.05 3.23
C ASN A 160 -10.37 -3.25 4.18
N TYR A 161 -9.41 -4.15 3.96
CA TYR A 161 -9.13 -5.26 4.86
C TYR A 161 -8.50 -4.80 6.19
N GLU A 162 -7.75 -3.69 6.20
CA GLU A 162 -7.28 -3.07 7.44
C GLU A 162 -8.47 -2.54 8.27
N ALA A 163 -9.49 -1.98 7.62
CA ALA A 163 -10.74 -1.56 8.24
C ALA A 163 -11.55 -2.76 8.78
N VAL A 164 -11.63 -3.86 8.02
CA VAL A 164 -12.21 -5.13 8.50
C VAL A 164 -11.46 -5.64 9.74
N TYR A 165 -10.12 -5.64 9.69
CA TYR A 165 -9.29 -6.06 10.82
C TYR A 165 -9.45 -5.15 12.03
N THR A 166 -9.63 -3.84 11.81
CA THR A 166 -9.95 -2.87 12.85
C THR A 166 -11.26 -3.21 13.56
N ALA A 167 -12.32 -3.55 12.81
CA ALA A 167 -13.57 -4.00 13.39
C ALA A 167 -13.40 -5.28 14.22
N GLN A 168 -12.59 -6.24 13.75
CA GLN A 168 -12.26 -7.45 14.52
C GLN A 168 -11.49 -7.14 15.81
N PHE A 169 -10.56 -6.19 15.77
CA PHE A 169 -9.87 -5.69 16.96
C PHE A 169 -10.87 -5.08 17.96
N ILE A 170 -11.73 -4.17 17.52
CA ILE A 170 -12.75 -3.54 18.38
C ILE A 170 -13.67 -4.62 18.97
N GLN A 171 -14.16 -5.54 18.16
CA GLN A 171 -15.07 -6.58 18.62
C GLN A 171 -14.42 -7.54 19.63
N SER A 172 -13.16 -7.91 19.43
CA SER A 172 -12.46 -8.85 20.32
C SER A 172 -11.98 -8.21 21.62
N LYS A 173 -11.47 -6.97 21.56
CA LYS A 173 -10.86 -6.28 22.70
C LYS A 173 -11.82 -5.37 23.46
N HIS A 174 -12.84 -4.88 22.77
CA HIS A 174 -13.80 -3.90 23.28
C HIS A 174 -15.25 -4.33 22.98
N PRO A 175 -15.66 -5.58 23.28
CA PRO A 175 -16.92 -6.16 22.81
C PRO A 175 -18.19 -5.41 23.25
N ASN A 176 -18.11 -4.63 24.34
CA ASN A 176 -19.21 -3.88 24.92
C ASN A 176 -18.98 -2.36 24.90
N ALA A 177 -17.95 -1.88 24.19
CA ALA A 177 -17.59 -0.47 24.20
C ALA A 177 -18.61 0.40 23.46
N ARG A 178 -18.69 1.66 23.90
CA ARG A 178 -19.26 2.78 23.16
C ARG A 178 -18.19 3.33 22.23
N VAL A 179 -18.36 3.10 20.93
CA VAL A 179 -17.38 3.40 19.89
C VAL A 179 -17.80 4.67 19.15
N ALA A 180 -16.95 5.69 19.17
CA ALA A 180 -17.07 6.84 18.28
C ALA A 180 -16.17 6.61 17.05
N LEU A 181 -16.76 6.70 15.85
CA LEU A 181 -16.04 6.67 14.57
C LEU A 181 -15.89 8.12 14.08
N LEU A 182 -14.66 8.62 14.07
CA LEU A 182 -14.30 9.94 13.57
C LEU A 182 -13.61 9.80 12.20
N ARG A 183 -13.94 10.65 11.24
CA ARG A 183 -13.32 10.61 9.90
C ARG A 183 -13.15 12.01 9.31
N GLY A 184 -12.33 12.13 8.29
CA GLY A 184 -12.36 13.30 7.40
C GLY A 184 -13.48 13.22 6.36
N ASP A 185 -13.50 14.18 5.45
CA ASP A 185 -14.48 14.31 4.36
C ASP A 185 -14.04 13.62 3.05
N GLN A 186 -12.82 13.06 3.00
CA GLN A 186 -12.30 12.41 1.80
C GLN A 186 -12.91 11.02 1.61
N VAL A 187 -13.02 10.57 0.35
CA VAL A 187 -13.55 9.24 -0.01
C VAL A 187 -12.83 8.12 0.76
N HIS A 188 -11.51 8.22 0.91
CA HIS A 188 -10.71 7.25 1.66
C HIS A 188 -11.07 7.19 3.15
N ASP A 189 -11.27 8.35 3.80
CA ASP A 189 -11.62 8.41 5.23
C ASP A 189 -13.00 7.79 5.47
N LYS A 190 -13.94 8.12 4.58
CA LYS A 190 -15.31 7.59 4.53
C LYS A 190 -15.34 6.07 4.38
N MET A 191 -14.54 5.53 3.47
CA MET A 191 -14.47 4.09 3.26
C MET A 191 -14.06 3.35 4.54
N HIS A 192 -13.06 3.84 5.28
CA HIS A 192 -12.58 3.19 6.49
C HIS A 192 -13.68 3.05 7.56
N THR A 193 -14.38 4.13 7.90
CA THR A 193 -15.42 4.07 8.93
C THR A 193 -16.66 3.31 8.48
N ALA A 194 -17.05 3.43 7.20
CA ALA A 194 -18.16 2.65 6.64
C ALA A 194 -17.89 1.13 6.70
N VAL A 195 -16.67 0.70 6.34
CA VAL A 195 -16.27 -0.72 6.43
C VAL A 195 -16.21 -1.19 7.88
N ILE A 196 -15.67 -0.38 8.80
CA ILE A 196 -15.65 -0.74 10.24
C ILE A 196 -17.06 -0.91 10.78
N ARG A 197 -17.95 0.06 10.53
CA ARG A 197 -19.34 0.04 10.98
C ARG A 197 -20.09 -1.18 10.46
N SER A 198 -20.09 -1.38 9.14
CA SER A 198 -20.77 -2.50 8.50
C SER A 198 -20.23 -3.86 8.97
N THR A 199 -18.92 -3.98 9.19
CA THR A 199 -18.31 -5.21 9.72
C THR A 199 -18.72 -5.48 11.17
N LEU A 200 -18.71 -4.46 12.04
CA LEU A 200 -19.18 -4.58 13.42
C LEU A 200 -20.65 -5.01 13.49
N GLU A 201 -21.51 -4.39 12.68
CA GLU A 201 -22.93 -4.72 12.60
C GLU A 201 -23.16 -6.15 12.07
N ALA A 202 -22.50 -6.52 10.97
CA ALA A 202 -22.61 -7.84 10.37
C ALA A 202 -22.15 -8.96 11.33
N ASN A 203 -21.15 -8.68 12.16
CA ASN A 203 -20.63 -9.63 13.15
C ASN A 203 -21.40 -9.62 14.49
N GLY A 204 -22.48 -8.82 14.60
CA GLY A 204 -23.30 -8.74 15.81
C GLY A 204 -22.54 -8.15 17.00
N PHE A 205 -21.80 -7.06 16.80
CA PHE A 205 -21.13 -6.32 17.88
C PHE A 205 -22.10 -6.01 19.04
N GLN A 206 -21.67 -6.31 20.27
CA GLN A 206 -22.52 -6.20 21.46
C GLN A 206 -22.46 -4.81 22.12
N GLY A 207 -21.50 -3.97 21.71
CA GLY A 207 -21.37 -2.60 22.16
C GLY A 207 -22.32 -1.64 21.46
N THR A 208 -21.96 -0.36 21.45
CA THR A 208 -22.75 0.69 20.78
C THR A 208 -21.85 1.46 19.84
N ILE A 209 -22.17 1.50 18.56
CA ILE A 209 -21.56 2.45 17.62
C ILE A 209 -22.33 3.76 17.78
N ILE A 210 -21.66 4.81 18.23
CA ILE A 210 -22.28 6.11 18.46
C ILE A 210 -22.61 6.73 17.11
N GLU A 211 -23.83 7.26 16.99
CA GLU A 211 -24.28 7.96 15.80
C GLU A 211 -24.17 9.47 16.00
N SER A 212 -23.58 10.16 15.02
CA SER A 212 -23.65 11.61 14.89
C SER A 212 -25.08 12.05 14.56
N ASN A 213 -25.48 13.20 15.09
CA ASN A 213 -26.74 13.87 14.74
C ASN A 213 -26.50 15.08 13.82
N ASP A 214 -25.34 15.14 13.16
CA ASP A 214 -25.00 16.28 12.31
C ASP A 214 -25.91 16.33 11.06
N PRO A 215 -26.80 17.34 10.94
CA PRO A 215 -27.66 17.46 9.78
C PRO A 215 -26.89 17.69 8.47
N ALA A 216 -25.64 18.17 8.53
CA ALA A 216 -24.80 18.38 7.35
C ALA A 216 -24.48 17.06 6.62
N LEU A 217 -24.48 15.94 7.34
CA LEU A 217 -24.20 14.62 6.77
C LEU A 217 -25.43 13.97 6.13
N SER A 218 -26.61 14.60 6.18
CA SER A 218 -27.85 14.02 5.63
C SER A 218 -27.81 13.75 4.12
N GLU A 219 -26.90 14.41 3.38
CA GLU A 219 -26.72 14.24 1.94
C GLU A 219 -25.67 13.18 1.56
N GLU A 220 -24.97 12.55 2.52
CA GLU A 220 -24.00 11.48 2.21
C GLU A 220 -24.68 10.32 1.48
N LEU A 221 -24.00 9.76 0.46
CA LEU A 221 -24.56 8.68 -0.34
C LEU A 221 -24.64 7.36 0.43
N ASP A 222 -23.61 7.06 1.23
CA ASP A 222 -23.57 5.89 2.10
C ASP A 222 -24.30 6.20 3.42
N PRO A 223 -25.33 5.44 3.80
CA PRO A 223 -26.03 5.62 5.07
C PRO A 223 -25.12 5.51 6.31
N GLY A 224 -24.08 4.67 6.28
CA GLY A 224 -23.14 4.53 7.39
C GLY A 224 -22.35 5.80 7.63
N ASN A 225 -21.94 6.49 6.56
CA ASN A 225 -21.21 7.76 6.64
C ASN A 225 -22.04 8.90 7.23
N ARG A 226 -23.38 8.81 7.20
CA ARG A 226 -24.29 9.80 7.83
C ARG A 226 -24.23 9.77 9.35
N GLN A 227 -23.76 8.64 9.90
CA GLN A 227 -23.77 8.36 11.33
C GLN A 227 -22.40 8.56 11.97
N ASP A 228 -21.36 8.83 11.18
CA ASP A 228 -20.00 9.07 11.70
C ASP A 228 -19.81 10.55 12.07
N PHE A 229 -18.77 10.83 12.86
CA PHE A 229 -18.37 12.19 13.18
C PHE A 229 -17.35 12.69 12.15
N GLU A 230 -17.71 13.70 11.37
CA GLU A 230 -16.80 14.30 10.39
C GLU A 230 -15.97 15.42 11.03
N LEU A 231 -14.65 15.26 10.97
CA LEU A 231 -13.67 16.23 11.45
C LEU A 231 -13.22 17.15 10.31
N SER A 232 -13.25 18.46 10.55
CA SER A 232 -12.86 19.45 9.54
C SER A 232 -11.33 19.50 9.32
N TYR A 233 -10.88 19.26 8.08
CA TYR A 233 -9.49 19.48 7.69
C TYR A 233 -9.06 20.94 7.84
N ASP A 234 -9.95 21.88 7.53
CA ASP A 234 -9.66 23.32 7.69
C ASP A 234 -9.42 23.66 9.17
N ALA A 235 -10.24 23.11 10.08
CA ALA A 235 -10.04 23.28 11.52
C ALA A 235 -8.71 22.64 11.98
N LEU A 236 -8.45 21.39 11.59
CA LEU A 236 -7.20 20.68 11.87
C LEU A 236 -5.97 21.48 11.42
N ASN A 237 -6.04 22.15 10.27
CA ASN A 237 -4.96 22.97 9.72
C ASN A 237 -4.85 24.37 10.35
N ALA A 238 -5.96 24.99 10.74
CA ALA A 238 -6.00 26.38 11.20
C ALA A 238 -5.80 26.56 12.72
N GLY A 239 -6.17 25.56 13.53
CA GLY A 239 -6.25 25.75 14.97
C GLY A 239 -6.57 24.51 15.81
N GLY A 240 -6.81 23.37 15.17
CA GLY A 240 -7.24 22.12 15.79
C GLY A 240 -8.75 21.97 15.93
N ILE A 241 -9.15 20.83 16.49
CA ILE A 241 -10.53 20.38 16.68
C ILE A 241 -10.84 20.11 18.16
N GLU A 242 -10.10 20.71 19.09
CA GLU A 242 -10.25 20.45 20.53
C GLU A 242 -11.68 20.70 21.04
N ASP A 243 -12.27 21.85 20.69
CA ASP A 243 -13.62 22.21 21.16
C ASP A 243 -14.69 21.24 20.62
N GLU A 244 -14.55 20.85 19.35
CA GLU A 244 -15.42 19.86 18.71
C GLU A 244 -15.32 18.50 19.40
N LEU A 245 -14.09 18.02 19.66
CA LEU A 245 -13.86 16.80 20.42
C LEU A 245 -14.43 16.90 21.85
N ARG A 246 -14.27 18.03 22.55
CA ARG A 246 -14.86 18.22 23.88
C ARG A 246 -16.39 18.06 23.86
N THR A 247 -17.05 18.60 22.85
CA THR A 247 -18.51 18.42 22.68
C THR A 247 -18.86 16.95 22.45
N ILE A 248 -18.19 16.28 21.51
CA ILE A 248 -18.45 14.86 21.22
C ILE A 248 -18.25 14.00 22.48
N LEU A 249 -17.15 14.21 23.20
CA LEU A 249 -16.82 13.46 24.41
C LEU A 249 -17.80 13.72 25.55
N ALA A 250 -18.23 14.98 25.74
CA ALA A 250 -19.19 15.35 26.78
C ALA A 250 -20.58 14.76 26.51
N ASP A 251 -21.05 14.82 25.26
CA ASP A 251 -22.40 14.41 24.88
C ASP A 251 -22.54 12.89 24.75
N HIS A 252 -21.49 12.20 24.31
CA HIS A 252 -21.56 10.79 23.96
C HIS A 252 -20.78 9.86 24.88
N GLN A 253 -19.78 10.36 25.61
CA GLN A 253 -18.95 9.57 26.55
C GLN A 253 -18.47 8.24 25.93
N PRO A 254 -17.69 8.26 24.84
CA PRO A 254 -17.18 7.04 24.23
C PRO A 254 -16.17 6.34 25.14
N ASP A 255 -16.14 5.00 25.10
CA ASP A 255 -15.07 4.19 25.71
C ASP A 255 -13.89 4.04 24.75
N LEU A 256 -14.18 4.06 23.45
CA LEU A 256 -13.23 3.93 22.36
C LEU A 256 -13.50 4.97 21.29
N VAL A 257 -12.43 5.64 20.85
CA VAL A 257 -12.43 6.50 19.66
C VAL A 257 -11.60 5.81 18.59
N PHE A 258 -12.23 5.51 17.46
CA PHE A 258 -11.50 5.24 16.22
C PHE A 258 -11.47 6.52 15.39
N PHE A 259 -10.32 6.83 14.78
CA PHE A 259 -10.27 7.89 13.77
C PHE A 259 -9.43 7.51 12.56
N HIS A 260 -9.85 7.98 11.38
CA HIS A 260 -9.05 7.95 10.15
C HIS A 260 -9.03 9.34 9.50
N LEU A 261 -7.83 9.87 9.27
CA LEU A 261 -7.62 11.09 8.49
C LEU A 261 -6.55 10.85 7.43
N ARG A 262 -6.64 11.54 6.29
CA ARG A 262 -5.66 11.48 5.21
C ARG A 262 -4.40 12.26 5.59
N GLY A 263 -3.32 11.51 5.81
CA GLY A 263 -1.97 12.03 6.01
C GLY A 263 -1.58 12.23 7.48
N ASP A 264 -0.26 12.19 7.73
CA ASP A 264 0.28 12.13 9.09
C ASP A 264 -0.02 13.37 9.94
N GLY A 265 0.00 14.56 9.33
CA GLY A 265 -0.22 15.83 10.02
C GLY A 265 -1.61 15.94 10.67
N PRO A 266 -2.70 15.78 9.89
CA PRO A 266 -4.06 15.73 10.42
C PRO A 266 -4.24 14.71 11.55
N ASN A 267 -3.74 13.48 11.38
CA ASN A 267 -3.84 12.44 12.42
C ASN A 267 -3.07 12.80 13.70
N LEU A 268 -1.82 13.27 13.58
CA LEU A 268 -1.04 13.74 14.72
C LEU A 268 -1.77 14.88 15.45
N ARG A 269 -2.41 15.78 14.69
CA ARG A 269 -3.18 16.87 15.27
C ARG A 269 -4.41 16.37 16.01
N ALA A 270 -5.17 15.43 15.45
CA ALA A 270 -6.30 14.81 16.13
C ALA A 270 -5.90 14.15 17.45
N LEU A 271 -4.74 13.47 17.49
CA LEU A 271 -4.20 12.90 18.74
C LEU A 271 -3.87 13.97 19.79
N GLN A 272 -3.27 15.08 19.37
CA GLN A 272 -3.00 16.21 20.26
C GLN A 272 -4.27 16.83 20.83
N ASP A 273 -5.28 16.99 19.98
CA ASP A 273 -6.55 17.60 20.38
C ASP A 273 -7.37 16.64 21.26
N LEU A 274 -7.27 15.31 21.08
CA LEU A 274 -7.82 14.31 22.00
C LEU A 274 -7.17 14.38 23.40
N ASP A 275 -5.85 14.60 23.49
CA ASP A 275 -5.17 14.83 24.78
C ASP A 275 -5.65 16.12 25.45
N ARG A 276 -5.71 17.21 24.70
CA ARG A 276 -6.19 18.49 25.24
C ARG A 276 -7.66 18.40 25.66
N ALA A 277 -8.50 17.71 24.89
CA ALA A 277 -9.89 17.41 25.24
C ALA A 277 -10.04 16.50 26.47
N ALA A 278 -8.93 15.98 27.01
CA ALA A 278 -8.85 15.10 28.16
C ALA A 278 -9.58 13.77 27.97
N PHE A 279 -9.60 13.25 26.73
CA PHE A 279 -10.06 11.90 26.50
C PHE A 279 -9.10 10.91 27.15
N ASP A 280 -9.61 9.99 27.97
CA ASP A 280 -8.85 8.99 28.72
C ASP A 280 -9.13 7.54 28.26
N GLY A 281 -10.11 7.34 27.38
CA GLY A 281 -10.45 6.04 26.80
C GLY A 281 -9.42 5.49 25.81
N THR A 282 -9.83 4.42 25.11
CA THR A 282 -9.01 3.75 24.08
C THR A 282 -9.04 4.53 22.77
N ILE A 283 -7.89 4.63 22.13
CA ILE A 283 -7.71 5.27 20.83
C ILE A 283 -7.23 4.22 19.84
N ALA A 284 -7.92 4.10 18.71
CA ALA A 284 -7.54 3.26 17.59
C ALA A 284 -7.44 4.12 16.33
N THR A 285 -6.44 3.88 15.48
CA THR A 285 -6.35 4.56 14.17
C THR A 285 -5.56 3.73 13.17
N CYS A 286 -5.78 4.03 11.89
CA CYS A 286 -4.94 3.61 10.78
C CYS A 286 -4.71 4.81 9.84
N GLY A 287 -3.84 4.64 8.84
CA GLY A 287 -3.54 5.70 7.86
C GLY A 287 -2.43 6.68 8.24
N MET A 288 -1.71 6.43 9.36
CA MET A 288 -0.49 7.15 9.73
C MET A 288 0.80 6.38 9.40
N ALA A 289 1.88 7.10 9.09
CA ALA A 289 3.20 6.51 9.06
C ALA A 289 3.71 6.21 10.48
N ARG A 290 4.29 5.03 10.67
CA ARG A 290 5.13 4.74 11.83
C ARG A 290 6.33 5.68 11.80
N SER A 291 6.48 6.52 12.83
CA SER A 291 7.63 7.42 12.94
C SER A 291 8.16 7.47 14.37
N SER A 292 9.48 7.55 14.51
CA SER A 292 10.09 7.83 15.82
C SER A 292 9.62 9.16 16.38
N ALA A 293 9.38 10.14 15.50
CA ALA A 293 8.82 11.44 15.86
C ALA A 293 7.48 11.29 16.60
N LEU A 294 6.59 10.38 16.16
CA LEU A 294 5.30 10.16 16.79
C LEU A 294 5.42 9.84 18.29
N ILE A 295 6.43 9.05 18.65
CA ILE A 295 6.62 8.50 20.00
C ILE A 295 7.77 9.14 20.77
N ASP A 296 8.54 10.05 20.18
CA ASP A 296 9.59 10.79 20.90
C ASP A 296 8.99 11.92 21.73
N PRO A 297 9.06 11.87 23.07
CA PRO A 297 8.48 12.91 23.92
C PRO A 297 9.18 14.27 23.77
N ASN A 298 10.38 14.32 23.20
CA ASN A 298 11.10 15.57 22.93
C ASN A 298 10.62 16.25 21.66
N GLU A 299 10.19 15.48 20.66
CA GLU A 299 9.69 16.01 19.39
C GLU A 299 8.18 16.29 19.46
N ASN A 300 7.44 15.45 20.17
CA ASN A 300 5.99 15.49 20.25
C ASN A 300 5.44 15.95 21.60
N GLY A 301 6.30 16.36 22.53
CA GLY A 301 5.91 16.77 23.87
C GLY A 301 5.31 15.61 24.68
N LEU A 302 4.31 15.90 25.51
CA LEU A 302 3.73 14.90 26.42
C LEU A 302 2.84 13.84 25.73
N ILE A 303 2.72 13.86 24.40
CA ILE A 303 1.87 12.92 23.64
C ILE A 303 2.29 11.48 23.90
N SER A 304 3.59 11.16 23.91
CA SER A 304 4.02 9.76 24.13
C SER A 304 3.54 9.20 25.47
N SER A 305 3.58 10.03 26.53
CA SER A 305 3.01 9.66 27.84
C SER A 305 1.49 9.52 27.79
N TYR A 306 0.82 10.32 26.98
CA TYR A 306 -0.60 10.20 26.71
C TYR A 306 -0.92 8.89 25.97
N LEU A 307 -0.15 8.49 24.97
CA LEU A 307 -0.40 7.26 24.19
C LEU A 307 -0.31 5.97 25.03
N VAL A 308 0.59 5.93 26.02
CA VAL A 308 0.71 4.77 26.93
C VAL A 308 -0.41 4.74 27.99
N GLY A 309 -0.84 5.90 28.50
CA GLY A 309 -1.75 5.97 29.64
C GLY A 309 -1.14 6.71 30.82
N ARG A 310 -1.84 7.75 31.30
CA ARG A 310 -1.46 8.47 32.52
C ARG A 310 -1.95 7.78 33.79
N ASP A 311 -2.86 6.81 33.67
CA ASP A 311 -3.46 6.08 34.79
C ASP A 311 -2.99 4.63 34.81
N ALA A 312 -2.45 4.19 35.95
CA ALA A 312 -2.03 2.82 36.22
C ALA A 312 -3.20 1.82 36.21
N SER A 313 -4.45 2.28 36.10
CA SER A 313 -5.65 1.44 35.96
C SER A 313 -5.82 0.83 34.56
N LEU A 314 -5.25 1.46 33.53
CA LEU A 314 -5.12 0.85 32.21
C LEU A 314 -3.89 -0.06 32.25
N ALA A 315 -4.11 -1.37 32.38
CA ALA A 315 -3.03 -2.36 32.41
C ALA A 315 -2.21 -2.42 31.10
N THR A 316 -2.56 -1.63 30.09
CA THR A 316 -2.07 -1.66 28.71
C THR A 316 -2.09 -0.27 28.08
N SER A 317 -1.31 -0.06 27.01
CA SER A 317 -1.40 1.11 26.11
C SER A 317 -2.84 1.48 25.80
N ARG A 318 -3.10 2.78 25.65
CA ARG A 318 -4.39 3.30 25.18
C ARG A 318 -4.42 3.60 23.71
N PHE A 319 -3.26 3.77 23.08
CA PHE A 319 -3.15 3.94 21.64
C PHE A 319 -2.87 2.60 20.95
N HIS A 320 -3.71 2.28 19.98
CA HIS A 320 -3.60 1.12 19.11
C HIS A 320 -3.55 1.58 17.66
N PHE A 321 -2.62 0.98 16.92
CA PHE A 321 -2.36 1.34 15.53
C PHE A 321 -2.53 0.11 14.66
N MET A 322 -3.49 0.15 13.74
CA MET A 322 -3.70 -0.94 12.80
C MET A 322 -2.74 -0.76 11.64
N MET A 323 -1.97 -1.80 11.41
CA MET A 323 -0.87 -1.83 10.47
C MET A 323 -1.14 -2.85 9.38
N ARG A 324 -0.62 -2.53 8.21
CA ARG A 324 -0.54 -3.43 7.06
C ARG A 324 0.86 -3.43 6.46
N GLY A 325 1.24 -4.52 5.81
CA GLY A 325 2.52 -4.58 5.11
C GLY A 325 2.85 -5.98 4.59
N ALA A 326 4.14 -6.19 4.36
CA ALA A 326 4.68 -7.49 3.96
C ALA A 326 4.51 -8.53 5.08
N THR A 327 4.28 -9.78 4.68
CA THR A 327 4.27 -10.93 5.58
C THR A 327 5.67 -11.13 6.20
N PRO A 328 5.81 -11.11 7.54
CA PRO A 328 7.08 -11.35 8.18
C PRO A 328 7.67 -12.71 7.80
N SER A 329 8.89 -12.72 7.26
CA SER A 329 9.58 -13.92 6.82
C SER A 329 11.09 -13.70 6.79
N ALA A 330 11.87 -14.79 6.83
CA ALA A 330 13.32 -14.71 6.63
C ALA A 330 13.69 -14.12 5.25
N ARG A 331 12.82 -14.33 4.25
CA ARG A 331 12.97 -13.77 2.90
C ARG A 331 12.84 -12.24 2.90
N LEU A 332 11.83 -11.71 3.59
CA LEU A 332 11.66 -10.27 3.76
C LEU A 332 12.86 -9.64 4.48
N ASP A 333 13.39 -10.29 5.52
CA ASP A 333 14.57 -9.81 6.24
C ASP A 333 15.82 -9.80 5.36
N ALA A 334 16.02 -10.87 4.57
CA ALA A 334 17.12 -10.95 3.60
C ALA A 334 17.02 -9.86 2.52
N PHE A 335 15.81 -9.64 1.97
CA PHE A 335 15.54 -8.56 1.03
C PHE A 335 15.90 -7.20 1.62
N LYS A 336 15.43 -6.89 2.85
CA LYS A 336 15.72 -5.60 3.52
C LYS A 336 17.21 -5.39 3.74
N ALA A 337 17.92 -6.43 4.19
CA ALA A 337 19.36 -6.37 4.42
C ALA A 337 20.13 -6.12 3.11
N GLU A 338 19.73 -6.81 2.04
CA GLU A 338 20.35 -6.64 0.73
C GLU A 338 20.04 -5.28 0.10
N TYR A 339 18.79 -4.83 0.18
CA TYR A 339 18.37 -3.52 -0.27
C TYR A 339 19.21 -2.43 0.41
N LYS A 340 19.36 -2.51 1.73
CA LYS A 340 20.24 -1.62 2.49
C LYS A 340 21.70 -1.72 2.06
N GLY A 341 22.19 -2.93 1.81
CA GLY A 341 23.55 -3.15 1.30
C GLY A 341 23.79 -2.53 -0.07
N ARG A 342 22.81 -2.59 -0.99
CA ARG A 342 22.90 -2.06 -2.36
C ARG A 342 22.76 -0.54 -2.41
N PHE A 343 21.86 0.04 -1.62
CA PHE A 343 21.46 1.45 -1.75
C PHE A 343 21.81 2.34 -0.56
N GLY A 344 22.22 1.76 0.58
CA GLY A 344 22.54 2.51 1.79
C GLY A 344 21.32 3.09 2.51
N LEU A 345 20.11 2.68 2.13
CA LEU A 345 18.84 3.14 2.68
C LEU A 345 18.05 1.93 3.23
N ASP A 346 17.30 2.14 4.30
CA ASP A 346 16.36 1.14 4.80
C ASP A 346 15.13 1.11 3.89
N ALA A 347 14.72 -0.09 3.47
CA ALA A 347 13.47 -0.30 2.75
C ALA A 347 12.28 0.09 3.64
N ASP A 348 11.34 0.87 3.09
CA ASP A 348 10.10 1.18 3.79
C ASP A 348 9.09 0.02 3.72
N THR A 349 7.88 0.24 4.24
CA THR A 349 6.81 -0.77 4.28
C THR A 349 6.38 -1.26 2.89
N PHE A 350 6.49 -0.43 1.84
CA PHE A 350 5.97 -0.72 0.50
C PHE A 350 7.06 -1.01 -0.54
N THR A 351 8.31 -0.75 -0.21
CA THR A 351 9.48 -1.10 -1.02
C THR A 351 9.46 -2.57 -1.49
N PRO A 352 9.11 -3.58 -0.66
CA PRO A 352 9.02 -4.97 -1.13
C PRO A 352 7.88 -5.19 -2.14
N ALA A 353 6.73 -4.51 -2.00
CA ALA A 353 5.62 -4.60 -2.96
C ALA A 353 6.00 -4.03 -4.34
N VAL A 354 6.76 -2.94 -4.38
CA VAL A 354 7.28 -2.36 -5.63
C VAL A 354 8.25 -3.31 -6.32
N TYR A 355 9.11 -3.96 -5.54
CA TYR A 355 10.01 -5.00 -6.05
C TYR A 355 9.22 -6.17 -6.67
N ASP A 356 8.26 -6.73 -5.93
CA ASP A 356 7.47 -7.87 -6.39
C ASP A 356 6.60 -7.55 -7.60
N ALA A 357 5.99 -6.36 -7.66
CA ALA A 357 5.26 -5.91 -8.85
C ALA A 357 6.18 -5.85 -10.09
N THR A 358 7.44 -5.43 -9.91
CA THR A 358 8.43 -5.38 -11.00
C THR A 358 8.81 -6.78 -11.46
N VAL A 359 9.05 -7.70 -10.52
CA VAL A 359 9.35 -9.10 -10.81
C VAL A 359 8.18 -9.74 -11.55
N LEU A 360 6.97 -9.64 -11.00
CA LEU A 360 5.78 -10.28 -11.54
C LEU A 360 5.42 -9.74 -12.94
N TRP A 361 5.58 -8.43 -13.18
CA TRP A 361 5.48 -7.86 -14.52
C TRP A 361 6.45 -8.53 -15.51
N GLY A 362 7.73 -8.65 -15.14
CA GLY A 362 8.74 -9.29 -15.99
C GLY A 362 8.41 -10.76 -16.28
N LEU A 363 8.01 -11.52 -15.26
CA LEU A 363 7.56 -12.91 -15.43
C LEU A 363 6.34 -13.01 -16.35
N GLY A 364 5.38 -12.09 -16.23
CA GLY A 364 4.22 -12.04 -17.11
C GLY A 364 4.55 -11.71 -18.57
N VAL A 365 5.50 -10.80 -18.81
CA VAL A 365 6.03 -10.52 -20.16
C VAL A 365 6.67 -11.78 -20.77
N LEU A 366 7.45 -12.52 -19.97
CA LEU A 366 8.07 -13.77 -20.40
C LEU A 366 7.02 -14.85 -20.71
N ALA A 367 6.02 -15.00 -19.84
CA ALA A 367 4.95 -15.98 -19.99
C ALA A 367 4.09 -15.72 -21.24
N ALA A 368 3.81 -14.44 -21.53
CA ALA A 368 2.98 -14.03 -22.66
C ALA A 368 3.59 -14.37 -24.02
N ARG A 369 4.93 -14.31 -24.16
CA ARG A 369 5.65 -14.48 -25.45
C ARG A 369 5.06 -13.62 -26.57
N SER A 370 4.54 -12.45 -26.20
CA SER A 370 3.74 -11.57 -27.02
C SER A 370 3.92 -10.13 -26.52
N LYS A 371 3.66 -9.16 -27.39
CA LYS A 371 3.53 -7.73 -27.01
C LYS A 371 2.07 -7.31 -26.85
N ASP A 372 1.15 -8.26 -27.02
CA ASP A 372 -0.25 -8.03 -26.70
C ASP A 372 -0.40 -7.89 -25.18
N ARG A 373 -1.04 -6.81 -24.75
CA ARG A 373 -1.12 -6.47 -23.33
C ARG A 373 -2.12 -7.36 -22.57
N ALA A 374 -3.11 -7.94 -23.26
CA ALA A 374 -3.99 -8.94 -22.68
C ALA A 374 -3.24 -10.24 -22.42
N ASP A 375 -2.36 -10.65 -23.34
CA ASP A 375 -1.48 -11.81 -23.13
C ASP A 375 -0.54 -11.56 -21.93
N VAL A 376 0.02 -10.35 -21.78
CA VAL A 376 0.86 -9.97 -20.63
C VAL A 376 0.06 -9.99 -19.33
N LEU A 377 -1.17 -9.45 -19.31
CA LEU A 377 -2.05 -9.53 -18.14
C LEU A 377 -2.28 -11.00 -17.75
N GLN A 378 -2.60 -11.85 -18.72
CA GLN A 378 -2.84 -13.26 -18.46
C GLN A 378 -1.57 -13.95 -17.94
N GLY A 379 -0.40 -13.62 -18.49
CA GLY A 379 0.90 -14.10 -18.03
C GLY A 379 1.22 -13.69 -16.59
N ILE A 380 0.89 -12.45 -16.21
CA ILE A 380 0.99 -11.96 -14.83
C ILE A 380 0.12 -12.82 -13.91
N ILE A 381 -1.14 -13.03 -14.27
CA ILE A 381 -2.12 -13.79 -13.47
C ILE A 381 -1.72 -15.26 -13.34
N THR A 382 -1.16 -15.89 -14.38
CA THR A 382 -0.74 -17.30 -14.31
C THR A 382 0.61 -17.49 -13.65
N SER A 383 1.46 -16.47 -13.59
CA SER A 383 2.74 -16.54 -12.89
C SER A 383 2.61 -16.24 -11.40
N SER A 384 1.45 -15.72 -10.98
CA SER A 384 1.17 -15.36 -9.59
C SER A 384 0.43 -16.44 -8.80
N GLN A 385 -0.03 -17.49 -9.46
CA GLN A 385 -0.80 -18.54 -8.80
C GLN A 385 -0.74 -19.85 -9.60
N GLY A 386 -0.84 -20.96 -8.87
CA GLY A 386 -0.86 -22.29 -9.46
C GLY A 386 0.53 -22.82 -9.81
N GLY A 387 0.67 -24.13 -9.90
CA GLY A 387 1.99 -24.75 -10.05
C GLY A 387 2.76 -24.84 -8.73
N GLU A 388 4.09 -24.91 -8.83
CA GLU A 388 4.98 -24.98 -7.66
C GLU A 388 5.43 -23.58 -7.27
N ALA A 389 5.30 -23.28 -5.98
CA ALA A 389 5.72 -22.03 -5.38
C ALA A 389 7.24 -21.89 -5.43
N LEU A 390 7.71 -20.85 -6.13
CA LEU A 390 9.12 -20.51 -6.26
C LEU A 390 9.31 -19.05 -5.91
N SER A 391 10.45 -18.75 -5.28
CA SER A 391 10.73 -17.40 -4.79
C SER A 391 11.88 -16.73 -5.52
N ARG A 392 12.17 -15.49 -5.12
CA ARG A 392 13.32 -14.70 -5.60
C ARG A 392 14.65 -15.47 -5.61
N ASP A 393 14.91 -16.31 -4.61
CA ASP A 393 16.16 -17.08 -4.52
C ASP A 393 16.28 -18.14 -5.62
N GLU A 394 15.19 -18.41 -6.33
CA GLU A 394 15.04 -19.40 -7.39
C GLU A 394 14.72 -18.73 -8.75
N MET A 395 15.04 -17.43 -8.91
CA MET A 395 14.67 -16.63 -10.09
C MET A 395 15.07 -17.27 -11.44
N SER A 396 16.26 -17.87 -11.53
CA SER A 396 16.66 -18.57 -12.76
C SER A 396 15.81 -19.81 -13.03
N SER A 397 15.36 -20.52 -11.99
CA SER A 397 14.43 -21.65 -12.12
C SER A 397 13.06 -21.16 -12.57
N LEU A 398 12.54 -20.08 -11.98
CA LEU A 398 11.29 -19.42 -12.41
C LEU A 398 11.30 -19.10 -13.91
N ILE A 399 12.34 -18.41 -14.39
CA ILE A 399 12.49 -18.03 -15.79
C ILE A 399 12.56 -19.27 -16.70
N GLN A 400 13.32 -20.29 -16.32
CA GLN A 400 13.45 -21.52 -17.10
C GLN A 400 12.12 -22.26 -17.22
N ARG A 401 11.35 -22.37 -16.13
CA ARG A 401 10.06 -23.07 -16.10
C ARG A 401 9.00 -22.33 -16.89
N ILE A 402 8.88 -21.01 -16.74
CA ILE A 402 7.97 -20.18 -17.57
C ILE A 402 8.35 -20.29 -19.06
N SER A 403 9.64 -20.29 -19.37
CA SER A 403 10.15 -20.46 -20.73
C SER A 403 9.88 -21.86 -21.31
N ALA A 404 9.76 -22.88 -20.46
CA ALA A 404 9.30 -24.21 -20.83
C ALA A 404 7.77 -24.31 -20.96
N GLY A 405 7.02 -23.28 -20.55
CA GLY A 405 5.56 -23.26 -20.52
C GLY A 405 4.98 -24.04 -19.34
N GLU A 406 5.75 -24.16 -18.25
CA GLU A 406 5.29 -24.78 -17.01
C GLU A 406 4.62 -23.75 -16.09
N ASP A 407 3.63 -24.21 -15.33
CA ASP A 407 2.95 -23.39 -14.33
C ASP A 407 3.87 -23.12 -13.12
N VAL A 408 3.87 -21.87 -12.65
CA VAL A 408 4.65 -21.41 -11.49
C VAL A 408 3.80 -20.49 -10.63
N ASP A 409 4.11 -20.48 -9.34
CA ASP A 409 3.49 -19.60 -8.36
C ASP A 409 4.60 -18.73 -7.74
N TYR A 410 4.65 -17.45 -8.13
CA TYR A 410 5.67 -16.53 -7.62
C TYR A 410 5.37 -16.13 -6.16
N ASP A 411 6.18 -16.66 -5.24
CA ASP A 411 6.13 -16.30 -3.82
C ASP A 411 7.13 -15.17 -3.53
N GLY A 412 6.60 -13.94 -3.48
CA GLY A 412 7.34 -12.69 -3.39
C GLY A 412 8.03 -12.43 -2.06
N VAL A 413 8.76 -11.31 -1.99
CA VAL A 413 9.38 -10.83 -0.74
C VAL A 413 8.36 -10.17 0.19
N PHE A 414 7.27 -9.64 -0.35
CA PHE A 414 6.12 -9.07 0.36
C PHE A 414 5.19 -10.18 0.91
N GLY A 415 5.25 -11.37 0.32
CA GLY A 415 4.42 -12.53 0.65
C GLY A 415 3.93 -13.21 -0.63
N ALA A 416 2.89 -14.03 -0.48
CA ALA A 416 2.18 -14.62 -1.62
C ALA A 416 1.67 -13.51 -2.54
N MET A 417 1.91 -13.65 -3.85
CA MET A 417 1.53 -12.66 -4.86
C MET A 417 0.28 -13.06 -5.64
N ASP A 418 -0.49 -14.01 -5.11
CA ASP A 418 -1.73 -14.57 -5.67
C ASP A 418 -2.73 -13.46 -6.02
N ILE A 419 -2.80 -13.09 -7.30
CA ILE A 419 -3.76 -12.07 -7.75
C ILE A 419 -5.15 -12.71 -7.73
N ARG A 420 -5.98 -12.25 -6.78
CA ARG A 420 -7.34 -12.72 -6.56
C ARG A 420 -8.31 -12.12 -7.58
N GLU A 421 -9.54 -12.62 -7.58
CA GLU A 421 -10.62 -12.14 -8.47
C GLU A 421 -10.93 -10.65 -8.27
N ASP A 422 -10.76 -10.13 -7.04
CA ASP A 422 -10.91 -8.72 -6.74
C ASP A 422 -9.70 -7.85 -7.18
N ARG A 423 -8.71 -8.48 -7.84
CA ARG A 423 -7.50 -7.88 -8.40
C ARG A 423 -6.49 -7.42 -7.34
N THR A 424 -6.53 -8.05 -6.18
CA THR A 424 -5.61 -7.77 -5.08
C THR A 424 -4.77 -9.00 -4.74
N VAL A 425 -3.69 -8.79 -3.98
CA VAL A 425 -2.89 -9.88 -3.40
C VAL A 425 -3.17 -10.00 -1.91
N PRO A 426 -2.86 -11.17 -1.30
CA PRO A 426 -2.97 -11.33 0.13
C PRO A 426 -2.16 -10.29 0.91
N GLY A 427 -2.79 -9.70 1.91
CA GLY A 427 -2.18 -8.66 2.75
C GLY A 427 -1.93 -9.14 4.17
N TYR A 428 -0.83 -8.70 4.80
CA TYR A 428 -0.57 -8.98 6.22
C TYR A 428 -1.00 -7.82 7.11
N TYR A 429 -1.85 -8.09 8.10
CA TYR A 429 -2.44 -7.09 8.99
C TYR A 429 -2.16 -7.43 10.45
N TYR A 430 -1.85 -6.41 11.25
CA TYR A 430 -1.53 -6.56 12.67
C TYR A 430 -1.82 -5.28 13.44
N VAL A 431 -1.91 -5.40 14.76
CA VAL A 431 -2.08 -4.25 15.66
C VAL A 431 -0.76 -3.98 16.36
N GLU A 432 -0.33 -2.72 16.38
CA GLU A 432 0.72 -2.24 17.27
C GLU A 432 0.12 -1.38 18.38
N ARG A 433 0.85 -1.28 19.49
CA ARG A 433 0.58 -0.35 20.57
C ARG A 433 1.84 0.40 20.95
N VAL A 434 1.69 1.54 21.61
CA VAL A 434 2.83 2.29 22.14
C VAL A 434 3.08 1.87 23.58
N ILE A 435 4.31 1.51 23.91
CA ILE A 435 4.72 1.15 25.28
C ILE A 435 5.91 1.98 25.74
N GLU A 436 6.10 2.11 27.05
CA GLU A 436 7.31 2.69 27.62
C GLU A 436 8.46 1.65 27.58
N ASP A 437 9.59 2.02 26.98
CA ASP A 437 10.81 1.21 26.84
C ASP A 437 11.88 1.59 27.89
N GLY A 438 11.42 2.08 29.04
CA GLY A 438 12.25 2.54 30.16
C GLY A 438 12.84 3.95 29.99
N ALA A 439 13.17 4.57 31.13
CA ALA A 439 13.79 5.91 31.19
C ALA A 439 13.04 7.01 30.41
N GLY A 440 11.71 6.88 30.25
CA GLY A 440 10.90 7.82 29.47
C GLY A 440 11.05 7.69 27.94
N ALA A 441 11.66 6.60 27.45
CA ALA A 441 11.63 6.24 26.04
C ALA A 441 10.36 5.44 25.72
N TYR A 442 9.94 5.48 24.47
CA TYR A 442 8.75 4.77 23.99
C TYR A 442 9.10 3.95 22.76
N THR A 443 8.38 2.84 22.57
CA THR A 443 8.51 1.98 21.38
C THR A 443 7.15 1.46 20.94
N TYR A 444 7.13 0.86 19.75
CA TYR A 444 5.98 0.14 19.24
C TYR A 444 6.11 -1.34 19.60
N GLU A 445 5.06 -1.90 20.17
CA GLU A 445 4.93 -3.33 20.41
C GLU A 445 3.78 -3.88 19.60
N LYS A 446 4.08 -4.90 18.79
CA LYS A 446 3.07 -5.64 18.06
C LYS A 446 2.29 -6.56 18.99
N LEU A 447 0.97 -6.59 18.84
CA LEU A 447 0.09 -7.47 19.58
C LEU A 447 0.00 -8.87 18.93
N ASP A 448 -0.05 -9.89 19.78
CA ASP A 448 -0.35 -11.27 19.39
C ASP A 448 -1.86 -11.57 19.36
N ASP A 449 -2.68 -10.69 19.94
CA ASP A 449 -4.14 -10.82 20.02
C ASP A 449 -4.78 -9.43 19.79
N PRO A 450 -5.64 -9.24 18.76
CA PRO A 450 -6.01 -10.25 17.76
C PRO A 450 -4.78 -10.75 17.01
N ALA A 451 -4.77 -12.03 16.68
CA ALA A 451 -3.68 -12.62 15.92
C ALA A 451 -3.52 -11.84 14.61
N PRO A 452 -2.28 -11.65 14.12
CA PRO A 452 -2.09 -11.12 12.78
C PRO A 452 -2.78 -12.02 11.76
N VAL A 453 -3.40 -11.40 10.75
CA VAL A 453 -4.15 -12.12 9.71
C VAL A 453 -3.55 -11.85 8.34
N ALA A 454 -3.58 -12.88 7.50
CA ALA A 454 -3.43 -12.74 6.06
C ALA A 454 -4.84 -12.80 5.45
N PHE A 455 -5.27 -11.73 4.79
CA PHE A 455 -6.52 -11.73 4.03
C PHE A 455 -6.30 -12.18 2.61
#